data_AF-A0A1F6CMI3-F1
#
_entry.id   AF-A0A1F6CMI3-F1
#
_cell.length_a   1.000
_cell.length_b   1.000
_cell.length_c   1.000
_cell.angle_alpha   90.00
_cell.angle_beta   90.00
_cell.angle_gamma   90.00
#
_symmetry.space_group_name_H-M   'P 1'
#
loop_
_entity.id
_entity.type
_entity.pdbx_description
1 polymer ?
#
loop_
_entity_poly.entity_id
_entity_poly.type
_entity_poly.pdbx_seq_one_letter_code
_entity_poly.pdbx_strand_id
1 'polypeptide(L)'
;MIWQIKQLEKLNEVDPELVNGAIDRLLGEDPALQEKVVTGAYLDGDINLGKAAELLGIHPMELRQRFLRRGIPVRVGAESVEALQAEVAAAEGMDPSR
;
A
#
# COMPACT_ATOMS: atom_id res chain seq x y z
N MET A 1 10.02 9.43 -20.27
CA MET A 1 9.92 9.03 -18.86
C MET A 1 9.36 7.63 -18.63
N ILE A 2 8.68 7.00 -19.61
CA ILE A 2 8.16 5.63 -19.43
C ILE A 2 9.26 4.55 -19.36
N TRP A 3 10.45 4.81 -19.92
CA TRP A 3 11.53 3.84 -19.94
C TRP A 3 12.18 3.67 -18.56
N GLN A 4 12.26 4.74 -17.75
CA GLN A 4 12.82 4.68 -16.40
C GLN A 4 11.98 3.76 -15.48
N ILE A 5 10.65 3.93 -15.50
CA ILE A 5 9.73 3.10 -14.70
C ILE A 5 9.88 1.62 -15.08
N LYS A 6 9.93 1.31 -16.38
CA LYS A 6 10.16 -0.06 -16.87
C LYS A 6 11.50 -0.65 -16.45
N GLN A 7 12.54 0.16 -16.28
CA GLN A 7 13.84 -0.33 -15.79
C GLN A 7 13.81 -0.55 -14.27
N LEU A 8 13.09 0.28 -13.51
CA LEU A 8 12.90 0.06 -12.07
C LEU A 8 12.11 -1.22 -11.80
N GLU A 9 11.07 -1.49 -12.59
CA GLU A 9 10.30 -2.74 -12.51
C GLU A 9 11.19 -3.97 -12.75
N LYS A 10 12.00 -3.95 -13.82
CA LYS A 10 12.98 -5.02 -14.09
C LYS A 10 14.05 -5.14 -13.01
N LEU A 11 14.52 -4.00 -12.48
CA LEU A 11 15.53 -3.99 -11.43
C LEU A 11 14.97 -4.59 -10.14
N ASN A 12 13.68 -4.41 -9.85
CA ASN A 12 13.04 -4.99 -8.68
C ASN A 12 13.07 -6.53 -8.68
N GLU A 13 13.14 -7.16 -9.86
CA GLU A 13 13.30 -8.63 -9.98
C GLU A 13 14.72 -9.09 -9.62
N VAL A 14 15.72 -8.20 -9.73
CA VAL A 14 17.14 -8.52 -9.57
C VAL A 14 17.69 -8.04 -8.22
N ASP A 15 17.27 -6.86 -7.79
CA ASP A 15 17.72 -6.17 -6.57
C ASP A 15 16.53 -5.37 -5.98
N PRO A 16 15.61 -6.06 -5.25
CA PRO A 16 14.44 -5.43 -4.66
C PRO A 16 14.81 -4.48 -3.53
N GLU A 17 15.88 -4.73 -2.76
CA GLU A 17 16.27 -3.83 -1.67
C GLU A 17 16.67 -2.45 -2.18
N LEU A 18 17.41 -2.38 -3.30
CA LEU A 18 17.78 -1.11 -3.91
C LEU A 18 16.57 -0.32 -4.40
N VAL A 19 15.62 -1.00 -5.05
CA VAL A 19 14.39 -0.36 -5.55
C VAL A 19 13.52 0.12 -4.40
N ASN A 20 13.30 -0.72 -3.39
CA ASN A 20 12.53 -0.34 -2.20
C ASN A 20 13.15 0.86 -1.48
N GLY A 21 14.47 0.86 -1.25
CA GLY A 21 15.15 1.99 -0.63
C GLY A 21 15.14 3.28 -1.47
N ALA A 22 14.99 3.18 -2.80
CA ALA A 22 14.78 4.35 -3.66
C ALA A 22 13.34 4.87 -3.57
N ILE A 23 12.35 3.97 -3.57
CA ILE A 23 10.93 4.32 -3.42
C ILE A 23 10.68 4.95 -2.05
N ASP A 24 11.21 4.37 -0.96
CA ASP A 24 11.03 4.89 0.39
C ASP A 24 11.56 6.32 0.53
N ARG A 25 12.72 6.62 -0.07
CA ARG A 25 13.27 7.99 -0.10
C ARG A 25 12.37 8.93 -0.89
N LEU A 26 11.94 8.53 -2.09
CA LEU A 26 11.07 9.35 -2.94
C LEU A 26 9.74 9.67 -2.24
N LEU A 27 9.12 8.67 -1.61
CA LEU A 27 7.85 8.86 -0.89
C LEU A 27 8.04 9.62 0.43
N GLY A 28 9.19 9.48 1.08
CA GLY A 28 9.53 10.23 2.29
C GLY A 28 9.83 11.71 2.04
N GLU A 29 10.29 12.09 0.85
CA GLU A 29 10.60 13.47 0.47
C GLU A 29 9.35 14.32 0.16
N ASP A 30 8.27 13.70 -0.36
CA ASP A 30 7.04 14.40 -0.74
C ASP A 30 5.79 13.70 -0.16
N PRO A 31 5.25 14.21 0.96
CA PRO A 31 4.04 13.67 1.57
C PRO A 31 2.80 13.69 0.64
N ALA A 32 2.72 14.66 -0.28
CA ALA A 32 1.60 14.72 -1.22
C ALA A 32 1.73 13.65 -2.31
N LEU A 33 2.96 13.32 -2.71
CA LEU A 33 3.23 12.18 -3.58
C LEU A 33 2.89 10.86 -2.88
N GLN A 34 3.36 10.69 -1.63
CA GLN A 34 3.04 9.53 -0.81
C GLN A 34 1.53 9.32 -0.68
N GLU A 35 0.78 10.37 -0.35
CA GLU A 35 -0.67 10.30 -0.25
C GLU A 35 -1.32 9.83 -1.56
N LYS A 36 -0.87 10.35 -2.70
CA LYS A 36 -1.42 9.96 -4.01
C LYS A 36 -1.10 8.52 -4.38
N VAL A 37 0.15 8.07 -4.18
CA VAL A 37 0.58 6.70 -4.49
C VAL A 37 -0.15 5.69 -3.63
N VAL A 38 -0.21 5.91 -2.32
CA VAL A 38 -0.90 5.01 -1.38
C VAL A 38 -2.41 4.99 -1.64
N THR A 39 -3.02 6.14 -1.92
CA THR A 39 -4.45 6.19 -2.28
C THR A 39 -4.73 5.46 -3.59
N GLY A 40 -3.85 5.58 -4.59
CA GLY A 40 -3.95 4.84 -5.85
C GLY A 40 -3.92 3.33 -5.63
N ALA A 41 -2.90 2.83 -4.93
CA ALA A 41 -2.78 1.41 -4.60
C ALA A 41 -3.99 0.87 -3.82
N TYR A 42 -4.58 1.67 -2.92
CA TYR A 42 -5.83 1.31 -2.24
C TYR A 42 -7.01 1.19 -3.21
N LEU A 43 -7.16 2.16 -4.12
CA LEU A 43 -8.25 2.17 -5.11
C LEU A 43 -8.13 0.99 -6.07
N ASP A 44 -6.91 0.64 -6.48
CA ASP A 44 -6.62 -0.50 -7.35
C ASP A 44 -6.80 -1.85 -6.61
N GLY A 45 -6.75 -1.83 -5.27
CA GLY A 45 -6.93 -3.01 -4.43
C GLY A 45 -5.64 -3.77 -4.13
N ASP A 46 -4.49 -3.21 -4.51
CA ASP A 46 -3.16 -3.75 -4.19
C ASP A 46 -2.88 -3.73 -2.68
N ILE A 47 -3.49 -2.78 -1.96
CA ILE A 47 -3.41 -2.67 -0.51
C ILE A 47 -4.78 -2.42 0.12
N ASN A 48 -4.98 -2.93 1.33
CA ASN A 48 -6.20 -2.67 2.11
C ASN A 48 -6.12 -1.32 2.87
N LEU A 49 -7.23 -0.93 3.50
CA LEU A 49 -7.32 0.32 4.26
C LEU A 49 -6.34 0.37 5.45
N GLY A 50 -6.08 -0.79 6.08
CA GLY A 50 -5.15 -0.90 7.20
C GLY A 50 -3.72 -0.59 6.75
N LYS A 51 -3.27 -1.20 5.65
CA LYS A 51 -1.94 -0.96 5.09
C LYS A 51 -1.79 0.46 4.56
N ALA A 52 -2.83 1.00 3.93
CA ALA A 52 -2.83 2.41 3.51
C ALA A 52 -2.68 3.36 4.71
N ALA A 53 -3.33 3.07 5.85
CA ALA A 53 -3.23 3.88 7.06
C ALA A 53 -1.84 3.80 7.69
N GLU A 54 -1.26 2.60 7.74
CA GLU A 54 0.12 2.36 8.18
C GLU A 54 1.13 3.17 7.36
N LEU A 55 1.06 3.09 6.02
CA LEU A 55 1.97 3.79 5.12
C LEU A 55 1.84 5.32 5.19
N LEU A 56 0.64 5.83 5.50
CA LEU A 56 0.40 7.26 5.70
C LEU A 56 0.67 7.74 7.13
N GLY A 57 1.04 6.84 8.04
CA GLY A 57 1.32 7.18 9.43
C GLY A 57 0.10 7.73 10.19
N ILE A 58 -1.12 7.33 9.81
CA ILE A 58 -2.35 7.78 10.48
C ILE A 58 -3.22 6.60 10.93
N HIS A 59 -4.12 6.86 11.88
CA HIS A 59 -4.99 5.82 12.40
C HIS A 59 -6.00 5.35 11.33
N PRO A 60 -6.30 4.04 11.18
CA PRO A 60 -7.21 3.53 10.16
C PRO A 60 -8.61 4.17 10.17
N MET A 61 -9.15 4.45 11.36
CA MET A 61 -10.43 5.15 11.51
C MET A 61 -10.38 6.59 10.98
N GLU A 62 -9.24 7.26 11.14
CA GLU A 62 -9.05 8.62 10.63
C GLU A 62 -8.98 8.61 9.09
N LEU A 63 -8.21 7.68 8.52
CA LEU A 63 -8.12 7.49 7.07
C LEU A 63 -9.51 7.20 6.48
N ARG A 64 -10.28 6.32 7.13
CA ARG A 64 -11.67 6.01 6.76
C ARG A 64 -12.52 7.27 6.64
N GLN A 65 -12.48 8.13 7.65
CA GLN A 65 -13.26 9.38 7.64
C GLN A 65 -12.76 10.35 6.57
N ARG A 66 -11.43 10.44 6.35
CA ARG A 66 -10.86 11.28 5.27
C ARG A 66 -11.37 10.82 3.91
N PHE A 67 -11.39 9.51 3.65
CA PHE A 67 -11.89 8.95 2.40
C PHE A 67 -13.37 9.25 2.18
N LEU A 68 -14.22 9.02 3.20
CA LEU A 68 -15.64 9.36 3.14
C LEU A 68 -15.88 10.84 2.82
N ARG A 69 -15.14 11.76 3.47
CA ARG A 69 -15.24 13.21 3.19
C ARG A 69 -14.80 13.58 1.79
N ARG A 70 -13.86 12.85 1.21
CA ARG A 70 -13.32 13.06 -0.15
C ARG A 70 -14.09 12.29 -1.23
N GLY A 71 -15.15 11.56 -0.87
CA GLY A 71 -15.90 10.71 -1.79
C GLY A 71 -15.13 9.48 -2.29
N ILE A 72 -14.04 9.11 -1.62
CA ILE A 72 -13.27 7.91 -1.92
C ILE A 72 -14.04 6.70 -1.35
N PRO A 73 -14.33 5.66 -2.15
CA PRO A 73 -15.06 4.49 -1.68
C PRO A 73 -14.32 3.82 -0.51
N VAL A 74 -15.00 3.66 0.62
CA VAL A 74 -14.48 2.86 1.73
C VAL A 74 -15.04 1.45 1.58
N ARG A 75 -14.19 0.50 1.16
CA ARG A 75 -14.53 -0.92 1.13
C ARG A 75 -14.86 -1.40 2.56
N VAL A 76 -16.07 -1.90 2.77
CA VAL A 76 -16.51 -2.42 4.07
C VAL A 76 -16.18 -3.91 4.13
N GLY A 77 -14.99 -4.22 4.64
CA GLY A 77 -14.53 -5.60 4.80
C GLY A 77 -14.32 -6.34 3.49
N ALA A 78 -13.78 -7.56 3.62
CA ALA A 78 -13.69 -8.50 2.53
C ALA A 78 -15.07 -8.72 1.90
N GLU A 79 -15.20 -8.51 0.60
CA GLU A 79 -16.47 -8.75 -0.13
C GLU A 79 -16.88 -10.23 -0.07
N SER A 80 -15.99 -11.10 0.44
CA SER A 80 -16.20 -12.53 0.61
C SER A 80 -15.28 -13.11 1.70
N VAL A 81 -15.62 -14.30 2.21
CA VAL A 81 -14.84 -15.02 3.24
C VAL A 81 -13.42 -15.32 2.77
N GLU A 82 -13.22 -15.48 1.46
CA GLU A 82 -11.94 -15.77 0.81
C GLU A 82 -10.94 -14.62 0.97
N ALA A 83 -11.38 -13.36 0.86
CA ALA A 83 -10.49 -12.21 1.05
C ALA A 83 -10.10 -12.03 2.54
N LEU A 84 -10.97 -12.43 3.46
CA LEU A 84 -10.67 -12.45 4.89
C LEU A 84 -9.64 -13.54 5.22
N GLN A 85 -9.74 -14.71 4.57
CA GLN A 85 -8.76 -15.78 4.68
C GLN A 85 -7.40 -15.42 4.07
N ALA A 86 -7.38 -14.66 2.97
CA ALA A 86 -6.14 -14.14 2.38
C ALA A 86 -5.45 -13.11 3.29
N GLU A 87 -6.20 -12.22 3.93
CA GLU A 87 -5.64 -11.28 4.92
C GLU A 87 -5.10 -12.00 6.16
N VAL A 88 -5.80 -13.02 6.67
CA VAL A 88 -5.32 -13.84 7.79
C VAL A 88 -4.10 -14.66 7.39
N ALA A 89 -4.09 -15.29 6.23
CA ALA A 89 -2.94 -16.07 5.75
C ALA A 89 -1.71 -15.19 5.48
N ALA A 90 -1.89 -13.97 5.00
CA ALA A 90 -0.80 -13.01 4.83
C ALA A 90 -0.24 -12.53 6.19
N ALA A 91 -1.09 -12.37 7.20
CA ALA A 91 -0.67 -12.02 8.56
C ALA A 91 -0.01 -13.20 9.30
N GLU A 92 -0.46 -14.43 9.07
CA GLU A 92 0.07 -15.65 9.68
C GLU A 92 1.34 -16.18 8.98
N GLY A 93 1.57 -15.81 7.72
CA GLY A 93 2.80 -16.10 6.98
C GLY A 93 4.01 -15.26 7.40
N MET A 94 3.80 -14.25 8.24
CA MET A 94 4.85 -13.43 8.85
C MET A 94 5.05 -13.88 10.31
N ASP A 95 5.51 -15.10 10.53
CA ASP A 95 6.12 -15.53 11.79
C ASP A 95 7.59 -15.08 11.80
N PRO A 96 8.01 -14.07 12.59
CA PRO A 96 9.41 -13.68 12.70
C PRO A 96 10.15 -14.48 13.79
N SER A 97 9.79 -15.76 14.03
CA SER A 97 10.58 -16.63 14.91
C SER A 97 10.52 -18.11 14.52
N ARG A 98 11.27 -18.46 13.46
CA ARG A 98 12.08 -19.68 13.48
C ARG A 98 13.33 -19.61 12.62
#